data_AF-A0AAP0WBS7-F1
#
_entry.id   AF-A0AAP0WBS7-F1
#
_cell.length_a   1.000
_cell.length_b   1.000
_cell.length_c   1.000
_cell.angle_alpha   90.00
_cell.angle_beta   90.00
_cell.angle_gamma   90.00
#
_symmetry.space_group_name_H-M   'P 1'
#
loop_
_entity.id
_entity.type
_entity.pdbx_description
1 polymer ?
#
loop_
_entity_poly.entity_id
_entity_poly.type
_entity_poly.pdbx_seq_one_letter_code
_entity_poly.pdbx_strand_id
1 'polypeptide(L)'
;MNQKYLLYMYLLKARTFIALLIVVGFFSVMVPNFLTTSNLLIMTQHVAITGLLAIGMTLVILTGGIDLSVGAVAGICGMVAGALLTNGVPIWGGQVLFLNVPEVILAVAIFGILLGFINGAVITRLGVAPF
;
A
#
# COMPACT_ATOMS: atom_id res chain seq x y z
N MET A 1 -24.35 1.61 -36.32
CA MET A 1 -24.69 1.69 -34.88
C MET A 1 -25.06 3.14 -34.57
N ASN A 2 -26.20 3.40 -33.91
CA ASN A 2 -26.72 4.77 -33.71
C ASN A 2 -25.72 5.60 -32.87
N GLN A 3 -25.44 6.84 -33.27
CA GLN A 3 -24.42 7.69 -32.63
C GLN A 3 -24.69 7.91 -31.12
N LYS A 4 -25.96 7.89 -30.72
CA LYS A 4 -26.39 7.95 -29.32
C LYS A 4 -25.96 6.72 -28.50
N TYR A 5 -26.01 5.51 -29.08
CA TYR A 5 -25.56 4.29 -28.40
C TYR A 5 -24.03 4.24 -28.28
N LEU A 6 -23.33 4.77 -29.27
CA LEU A 6 -21.87 4.91 -29.22
C LEU A 6 -21.45 5.82 -28.07
N LEU A 7 -22.10 6.98 -27.92
CA LEU A 7 -21.85 7.92 -26.82
C LEU A 7 -22.16 7.29 -25.45
N TYR A 8 -23.29 6.59 -25.31
CA TYR A 8 -23.65 5.91 -24.07
C TYR A 8 -22.61 4.85 -23.68
N MET A 9 -22.13 4.08 -24.65
CA MET A 9 -21.08 3.09 -24.43
C MET A 9 -19.74 3.72 -24.00
N TYR A 10 -19.37 4.89 -24.56
CA TYR A 10 -18.18 5.61 -24.10
C TYR A 10 -18.33 6.13 -22.67
N LEU A 11 -19.49 6.68 -22.30
CA LEU A 11 -19.76 7.14 -20.93
C LEU A 11 -19.70 5.99 -19.91
N LEU A 12 -20.26 4.82 -20.26
CA LEU A 12 -20.20 3.64 -19.40
C LEU A 12 -18.77 3.10 -19.22
N LYS A 13 -17.95 3.11 -20.27
CA LYS A 13 -16.53 2.73 -20.18
C LYS A 13 -15.73 3.70 -19.32
N ALA A 14 -16.03 5.00 -19.39
CA ALA A 14 -15.35 6.05 -18.64
C ALA A 14 -15.91 6.29 -17.22
N ARG A 15 -16.91 5.53 -16.78
CA ARG A 15 -17.65 5.75 -15.51
C ARG A 15 -16.75 6.01 -14.30
N THR A 16 -15.66 5.26 -14.15
CA THR A 16 -14.74 5.37 -13.01
C THR A 16 -13.95 6.68 -13.05
N PHE A 17 -13.53 7.08 -14.24
CA PHE A 17 -12.81 8.35 -14.44
C PHE A 17 -13.74 9.55 -14.28
N ILE A 18 -14.97 9.44 -14.78
CA ILE A 18 -16.02 10.45 -14.57
C ILE A 18 -16.30 10.61 -13.07
N ALA A 19 -16.48 9.51 -12.33
CA ALA A 19 -16.67 9.54 -10.89
C ALA A 19 -15.48 10.20 -10.16
N LEU A 20 -14.25 9.86 -10.55
CA LEU A 20 -13.04 10.48 -10.01
C LEU A 20 -13.03 12.01 -10.23
N LEU A 21 -13.30 12.47 -11.45
CA LEU A 21 -13.34 13.90 -11.77
C LEU A 21 -14.41 14.64 -10.96
N ILE A 22 -15.59 14.05 -10.78
CA ILE A 22 -16.68 14.62 -9.98
C ILE A 22 -16.24 14.76 -8.52
N VAL A 23 -15.66 13.71 -7.94
CA VAL A 23 -15.20 13.70 -6.55
C VAL A 23 -14.07 14.71 -6.34
N VAL A 24 -13.08 14.74 -7.24
CA VAL A 24 -11.97 15.72 -7.19
C VAL A 24 -12.50 17.14 -7.29
N GLY A 25 -13.42 17.42 -8.21
CA GLY A 25 -14.04 18.73 -8.36
C GLY A 25 -14.83 19.16 -7.11
N PHE A 26 -15.62 18.24 -6.55
CA PHE A 26 -16.38 18.50 -5.32
C PHE A 26 -15.47 18.85 -4.14
N PHE A 27 -14.46 18.02 -3.85
CA PHE A 27 -13.56 18.27 -2.73
C PHE A 27 -12.63 19.46 -2.96
N SER A 28 -12.30 19.79 -4.21
CA SER A 28 -11.56 21.01 -4.54
C SER A 28 -12.29 22.28 -4.12
N VAL A 29 -13.63 22.27 -4.09
CA VAL A 29 -14.44 23.42 -3.68
C VAL A 29 -14.78 23.37 -2.18
N MET A 30 -15.11 22.18 -1.68
CA MET A 30 -15.63 22.02 -0.32
C MET A 30 -14.55 21.98 0.76
N VAL A 31 -13.32 21.56 0.42
CA VAL A 31 -12.24 21.38 1.38
C VAL A 31 -11.11 22.38 1.08
N PRO A 32 -10.92 23.39 1.94
CA PRO A 32 -9.74 24.24 1.86
C PRO A 32 -8.48 23.37 1.93
N ASN A 33 -7.51 23.65 1.06
CA ASN A 33 -6.25 22.91 0.93
C ASN A 33 -6.31 21.54 0.22
N PHE A 34 -7.45 21.10 -0.31
CA PHE A 34 -7.56 19.79 -0.98
C PHE A 34 -6.54 19.60 -2.12
N LEU A 35 -6.38 20.62 -2.99
CA LEU A 35 -5.43 20.59 -4.10
C LEU A 35 -4.02 21.10 -3.76
N THR A 36 -3.69 21.28 -2.47
CA THR A 36 -2.33 21.67 -2.09
C THR A 36 -1.35 20.54 -2.39
N THR A 37 -0.13 20.90 -2.79
CA THR A 37 0.94 19.93 -3.09
C THR A 37 1.16 18.96 -1.93
N SER A 38 1.13 19.45 -0.68
CA SER A 38 1.28 18.61 0.51
C SER A 38 0.16 17.57 0.63
N ASN A 39 -1.10 17.98 0.44
CA ASN A 39 -2.22 17.05 0.51
C ASN A 39 -2.19 16.05 -0.65
N LEU A 40 -1.89 16.50 -1.88
CA LEU A 40 -1.75 15.62 -3.04
C LEU A 40 -0.61 14.60 -2.85
N LEU A 41 0.51 15.00 -2.25
CA LEU A 41 1.61 14.10 -1.92
C LEU A 41 1.18 13.04 -0.91
N ILE A 42 0.52 13.42 0.17
CA ILE A 42 0.02 12.48 1.19
C ILE A 42 -0.98 11.49 0.58
N MET A 43 -1.94 11.98 -0.20
CA MET A 43 -2.94 11.14 -0.88
C MET A 43 -2.27 10.18 -1.87
N THR A 44 -1.31 10.67 -2.67
CA THR A 44 -0.58 9.83 -3.63
C THR A 44 0.29 8.80 -2.94
N GLN A 45 0.95 9.15 -1.83
CA GLN A 45 1.73 8.18 -1.02
C GLN A 45 0.85 7.06 -0.48
N HIS A 46 -0.37 7.37 -0.04
CA HIS A 46 -1.29 6.35 0.45
C HIS A 46 -1.70 5.37 -0.67
N VAL A 47 -1.99 5.88 -1.87
CA VAL A 47 -2.30 5.05 -3.05
C VAL A 47 -1.06 4.30 -3.57
N ALA A 48 0.14 4.88 -3.44
CA ALA A 48 1.38 4.22 -3.86
C ALA A 48 1.62 2.92 -3.08
N ILE A 49 1.31 2.90 -1.78
CA ILE A 49 1.45 1.70 -0.94
C ILE A 49 0.55 0.57 -1.48
N THR A 50 -0.73 0.85 -1.72
CA THR A 50 -1.66 -0.16 -2.24
C THR A 50 -1.31 -0.59 -3.66
N GLY A 51 -0.84 0.33 -4.51
CA GLY A 51 -0.35 0.03 -5.85
C GLY A 51 0.87 -0.90 -5.85
N LEU A 52 1.83 -0.67 -4.94
CA LEU A 52 3.03 -1.48 -4.82
C LEU A 52 2.72 -2.89 -4.29
N LEU A 53 1.80 -3.00 -3.33
CA LEU A 53 1.27 -4.30 -2.88
C LEU A 53 0.50 -5.03 -4.00
N ALA A 54 -0.29 -4.30 -4.78
CA ALA A 54 -1.05 -4.87 -5.89
C ALA A 54 -0.12 -5.52 -6.93
N ILE A 55 1.05 -4.94 -7.20
CA ILE A 55 2.06 -5.54 -8.10
C ILE A 55 2.49 -6.91 -7.58
N GLY A 56 2.86 -7.05 -6.30
CA GLY A 56 3.20 -8.34 -5.70
C GLY A 56 2.04 -9.34 -5.76
N MET A 57 0.82 -8.85 -5.49
CA MET A 57 -0.40 -9.64 -5.55
C MET A 57 -0.74 -10.17 -6.95
N THR A 58 -0.38 -9.45 -8.01
CA THR A 58 -0.60 -9.96 -9.38
C THR A 58 0.10 -11.30 -9.61
N LEU A 59 1.30 -11.49 -9.07
CA LEU A 59 2.04 -12.75 -9.21
C LEU A 59 1.33 -13.91 -8.50
N VAL A 60 0.71 -13.64 -7.35
CA VAL A 60 -0.05 -14.65 -6.59
C VAL A 60 -1.36 -15.00 -7.26
N ILE A 61 -2.06 -14.01 -7.84
CA ILE A 61 -3.30 -14.26 -8.58
C ILE A 61 -3.02 -15.09 -9.84
N LEU A 62 -1.89 -14.84 -10.51
CA LEU A 62 -1.48 -15.63 -11.68
C LEU A 62 -1.22 -17.11 -11.34
N THR A 63 -0.84 -17.43 -10.09
CA THR A 63 -0.69 -18.82 -9.64
C THR A 63 -2.01 -19.42 -9.11
N GLY A 64 -3.12 -18.70 -9.21
CA GLY A 64 -4.45 -19.16 -8.78
C GLY A 64 -4.75 -18.96 -7.30
N GLY A 65 -3.90 -18.23 -6.58
CA GLY A 65 -4.10 -17.89 -5.16
C GLY A 65 -4.69 -16.49 -4.95
N ILE A 66 -5.13 -16.20 -3.73
CA ILE A 66 -5.50 -14.85 -3.28
C ILE A 66 -4.84 -14.65 -1.93
N ASP A 67 -3.71 -13.93 -1.88
CA ASP A 67 -2.95 -13.75 -0.64
C ASP A 67 -3.24 -12.42 0.08
N LEU A 68 -4.10 -12.44 1.10
CA LEU A 68 -4.42 -11.24 1.87
C LEU A 68 -3.33 -10.90 2.90
N SER A 69 -2.47 -11.85 3.24
CA SER A 69 -1.46 -11.71 4.30
C SER A 69 -0.35 -10.70 3.94
N VAL A 70 -0.15 -10.36 2.66
CA VAL A 70 0.78 -9.29 2.25
C VAL A 70 0.41 -7.94 2.87
N GLY A 71 -0.89 -7.69 3.10
CA GLY A 71 -1.35 -6.50 3.80
C GLY A 71 -0.96 -6.52 5.28
N ALA A 72 -1.05 -7.69 5.93
CA ALA A 72 -0.63 -7.88 7.31
C ALA A 72 0.89 -7.70 7.48
N VAL A 73 1.69 -8.24 6.54
CA VAL A 73 3.15 -8.04 6.52
C VAL A 73 3.49 -6.55 6.36
N ALA A 74 2.84 -5.85 5.44
CA ALA A 74 3.04 -4.41 5.25
C ALA A 74 2.68 -3.61 6.53
N GLY A 75 1.59 -3.97 7.19
CA GLY A 75 1.16 -3.35 8.45
C GLY A 75 2.18 -3.55 9.58
N ILE A 76 2.67 -4.78 9.75
CA ILE A 76 3.70 -5.09 10.75
C ILE A 76 5.02 -4.36 10.44
N CYS A 77 5.44 -4.30 9.18
CA CYS A 77 6.61 -3.50 8.76
C CYS A 77 6.43 -2.00 9.11
N GLY A 78 5.24 -1.44 8.90
CA GLY A 78 4.92 -0.07 9.29
C GLY A 78 4.99 0.16 10.80
N MET A 79 4.45 -0.77 11.60
CA MET A 79 4.55 -0.73 13.06
C MET A 79 5.99 -0.80 13.55
N VAL A 80 6.81 -1.69 12.96
CA VAL A 80 8.24 -1.80 13.30
C VAL A 80 9.00 -0.54 12.92
N ALA A 81 8.75 0.03 11.73
CA ALA A 81 9.35 1.29 11.33
C ALA A 81 9.02 2.43 12.31
N GLY A 82 7.74 2.56 12.69
CA GLY A 82 7.29 3.53 13.69
C GLY A 82 7.94 3.29 15.06
N ALA A 83 7.98 2.04 15.52
CA ALA A 83 8.60 1.69 16.80
C ALA A 83 10.10 2.02 16.83
N LEU A 84 10.84 1.74 15.76
CA LEU A 84 12.27 2.07 15.65
C LEU A 84 12.51 3.59 15.63
N LEU A 85 11.66 4.35 14.95
CA LEU A 85 11.77 5.81 14.89
C LEU A 85 11.36 6.50 16.20
N THR A 86 10.38 5.97 16.93
CA THR A 86 9.86 6.59 18.16
C THR A 86 10.58 6.13 19.42
N ASN A 87 10.82 4.83 19.56
CA ASN A 87 11.34 4.23 20.79
C ASN A 87 12.83 3.82 20.69
N GLY A 88 13.40 3.79 19.49
CA GLY A 88 14.75 3.28 19.26
C GLY A 88 14.89 1.79 19.61
N VAL A 89 16.13 1.31 19.68
CA VAL A 89 16.48 -0.07 20.02
C VAL A 89 17.14 -0.09 21.40
N PRO A 90 16.59 -0.82 22.38
CA PRO A 90 17.25 -0.98 23.67
C PRO A 90 18.50 -1.84 23.48
N ILE A 91 19.65 -1.30 23.90
CA ILE A 91 20.94 -1.99 23.88
C ILE A 91 21.35 -2.40 25.29
N TRP A 92 22.23 -3.40 25.36
CA TRP A 92 22.72 -3.93 26.64
C TRP A 92 23.42 -2.82 27.44
N GLY A 93 22.99 -2.62 28.68
CA GLY A 93 23.43 -1.49 29.51
C GLY A 93 22.39 -0.37 29.71
N GLY A 94 21.15 -0.55 29.23
CA GLY A 94 20.04 0.39 29.48
C GLY A 94 20.04 1.64 28.60
N GLN A 95 20.93 1.70 27.62
CA GLN A 95 20.96 2.76 26.62
C GLN A 95 19.97 2.45 25.49
N VAL A 96 19.51 3.49 24.79
CA VAL A 96 18.62 3.38 23.63
C VAL A 96 19.34 3.91 22.40
N LEU A 97 19.48 3.07 21.38
CA LEU A 97 20.05 3.43 20.10
C LEU A 97 18.94 3.92 19.16
N PHE A 98 19.04 5.17 18.72
CA PHE A 98 18.17 5.71 17.67
C PHE A 98 18.83 5.54 16.31
N LEU A 99 18.14 4.83 15.42
CA LEU A 99 18.59 4.59 14.05
C LEU A 99 18.26 5.80 13.17
N ASN A 100 19.14 6.12 12.23
CA ASN A 100 18.84 7.12 11.20
C ASN A 100 17.79 6.58 10.22
N VAL A 101 17.08 7.48 9.53
CA VAL A 101 16.03 7.10 8.55
C VAL A 101 16.50 6.07 7.52
N PRO A 102 17.71 6.17 6.89
CA PRO A 102 18.18 5.14 5.96
C PRO A 102 18.41 3.78 6.61
N GLU A 103 18.85 3.74 7.87
CA GLU A 103 19.09 2.50 8.62
C GLU A 103 17.76 1.82 8.96
N VAL A 104 16.74 2.60 9.35
CA VAL A 104 15.39 2.08 9.58
C VAL A 104 14.80 1.50 8.29
N ILE A 105 14.96 2.18 7.15
CA ILE A 105 14.50 1.68 5.85
C ILE A 105 15.14 0.33 5.55
N LEU A 106 16.46 0.22 5.71
CA LEU A 106 17.19 -1.03 5.46
C LEU A 106 16.75 -2.15 6.42
N ALA A 107 16.64 -1.85 7.71
CA ALA A 107 16.23 -2.82 8.73
C ALA A 107 14.82 -3.37 8.45
N VAL A 108 13.87 -2.48 8.15
CA VAL A 108 12.47 -2.85 7.86
C VAL A 108 12.36 -3.58 6.52
N ALA A 109 13.16 -3.21 5.51
CA ALA A 109 13.19 -3.92 4.23
C ALA A 109 13.66 -5.37 4.41
N ILE A 110 14.76 -5.58 5.16
CA ILE A 110 15.25 -6.94 5.48
C ILE A 110 14.20 -7.72 6.25
N PHE A 111 13.60 -7.12 7.28
CA PHE A 111 12.56 -7.75 8.08
C PHE A 111 11.33 -8.14 7.24
N GLY A 112 10.87 -7.25 6.36
CA GLY A 112 9.76 -7.51 5.45
C GLY A 112 10.05 -8.63 4.44
N ILE A 113 11.27 -8.69 3.91
CA ILE A 113 11.72 -9.78 3.02
C ILE A 113 11.68 -11.12 3.76
N LEU A 114 12.21 -11.16 4.99
CA LEU A 114 12.22 -12.38 5.80
C LEU A 114 10.81 -12.86 6.13
N LEU A 115 9.94 -11.96 6.60
CA LEU A 115 8.54 -12.29 6.89
C LEU A 115 7.78 -12.72 5.65
N GLY A 116 7.95 -11.99 4.53
CA GLY A 116 7.32 -12.34 3.26
C GLY A 116 7.76 -13.71 2.75
N PHE A 117 9.05 -14.05 2.89
CA PHE A 117 9.57 -15.37 2.54
C PHE A 117 8.99 -16.48 3.41
N ILE A 118 8.96 -16.30 4.74
CA ILE A 118 8.37 -17.27 5.67
C ILE A 118 6.90 -17.48 5.34
N ASN A 119 6.16 -16.39 5.17
CA ASN A 119 4.74 -16.44 4.87
C ASN A 119 4.45 -17.14 3.52
N GLY A 120 5.18 -16.78 2.47
CA GLY A 120 5.09 -17.45 1.17
C GLY A 120 5.43 -18.94 1.25
N ALA A 121 6.45 -19.33 2.03
CA ALA A 121 6.82 -20.72 2.24
C ALA A 121 5.72 -21.50 2.99
N VAL A 122 5.10 -20.90 4.00
CA VAL A 122 3.99 -21.49 4.76
C VAL A 122 2.78 -21.72 3.84
N ILE A 123 2.38 -20.72 3.06
CA ILE A 123 1.25 -20.83 2.13
C ILE A 123 1.52 -21.90 1.07
N THR A 124 2.70 -21.85 0.42
CA THR A 124 3.01 -22.72 -0.72
C THR A 124 3.34 -24.16 -0.32
N ARG A 125 3.96 -24.40 0.84
CA ARG A 125 4.40 -25.75 1.25
C ARG A 125 3.48 -26.42 2.25
N LEU A 126 2.85 -25.66 3.13
CA LEU A 126 1.97 -26.21 4.18
C LEU A 126 0.48 -26.12 3.80
N GLY A 127 0.14 -25.47 2.68
CA GLY A 127 -1.25 -25.34 2.21
C GLY A 127 -2.13 -24.54 3.17
N VAL A 128 -1.52 -23.69 4.01
CA VAL A 128 -2.24 -22.79 4.90
C VAL A 128 -2.95 -21.75 4.03
N ALA A 129 -4.21 -21.51 4.36
CA ALA A 129 -4.98 -20.55 3.61
C ALA A 129 -4.43 -19.12 3.82
N PRO A 130 -4.27 -18.35 2.74
CA PRO A 130 -3.46 -17.13 2.74
C PRO A 130 -4.28 -15.89 3.15
N PHE A 131 -4.66 -15.83 4.43
CA PHE A 131 -5.39 -14.71 5.02
C PHE A 131 -4.73 -14.19 6.29
#